data_AF-X1ETB0-F1
#
_entry.id   AF-X1ETB0-F1
#
_cell.length_a   1.000
_cell.length_b   1.000
_cell.length_c   1.000
_cell.angle_alpha   90.00
_cell.angle_beta   90.00
_cell.angle_gamma   90.00
#
_symmetry.space_group_name_H-M   'P 1'
#
loop_
_entity.id
_entity.type
_entity.pdbx_description
1 polymer ?
#
loop_
_entity_poly.entity_id
_entity_poly.type
_entity_poly.pdbx_seq_one_letter_code
_entity_poly.pdbx_strand_id
1 'polypeptide(L)'
;CLSVPPGLSPITLNERAMEKLRGRKVRSWYFDLGMIEKYWNEGHQRKYHHTAPVNMIYALHEGLRLALEEGFEARFQRHRRNAAALQAGLETLGFTYIVRKQDQRLPMLHAVYLPEGAEEGKLRGEIRSNYHIEIGGGLGTFGGKAWRIGLMGHSSTEDKVYRLLNAIGEVFKKCGIVGDAI
;
A
#
# COMPACT_ATOMS: atom_id res chain seq x y z
N CYS A 1 -3.62 5.22 0.28
CA CYS A 1 -3.53 4.57 1.62
C CYS A 1 -3.88 5.59 2.69
N LEU A 2 -4.69 5.22 3.68
CA LEU A 2 -5.10 6.12 4.77
C LEU A 2 -4.17 6.04 6.00
N SER A 3 -3.23 5.10 6.02
CA SER A 3 -2.29 4.91 7.15
C SER A 3 -2.97 4.69 8.49
N VAL A 4 -4.07 3.92 8.46
CA VAL A 4 -4.81 3.48 9.64
C VAL A 4 -4.64 1.97 9.81
N PRO A 5 -4.81 1.42 11.02
CA PRO A 5 -4.74 -0.01 11.24
C PRO A 5 -5.73 -0.79 10.36
N PRO A 6 -5.39 -2.02 9.93
CA PRO A 6 -6.33 -2.87 9.21
C PRO A 6 -7.48 -3.29 10.12
N GLY A 7 -8.70 -3.38 9.57
CA GLY A 7 -9.89 -3.79 10.33
C GLY A 7 -11.20 -3.18 9.84
N LEU A 8 -11.15 -2.14 9.01
CA LEU A 8 -12.31 -1.52 8.36
C LEU A 8 -12.18 -1.53 6.84
N SER A 9 -13.33 -1.57 6.17
CA SER A 9 -13.47 -1.43 4.72
C SER A 9 -14.47 -0.33 4.42
N PRO A 10 -14.02 0.93 4.19
CA PRO A 10 -14.92 2.00 3.77
C PRO A 10 -15.55 1.65 2.41
N ILE A 11 -16.87 1.75 2.33
CA ILE A 11 -17.63 1.52 1.09
C ILE A 11 -18.48 2.76 0.77
N THR A 12 -18.70 2.98 -0.52
CA THR A 12 -19.64 3.98 -1.03
C THR A 12 -20.48 3.34 -2.12
N LEU A 13 -21.78 3.64 -2.12
CA LEU A 13 -22.78 3.05 -3.01
C LEU A 13 -23.63 4.19 -3.56
N ASN A 14 -23.81 4.21 -4.88
CA ASN A 14 -24.73 5.15 -5.52
C ASN A 14 -26.17 4.60 -5.49
N GLU A 15 -27.15 5.44 -5.84
CA GLU A 15 -28.57 5.06 -5.75
C GLU A 15 -28.89 3.80 -6.57
N ARG A 16 -28.36 3.70 -7.80
CA ARG A 16 -28.52 2.50 -8.65
C ARG A 16 -28.03 1.22 -7.96
N ALA A 17 -26.96 1.29 -7.18
CA ALA A 17 -26.48 0.15 -6.40
C ALA A 17 -27.37 -0.13 -5.18
N MET A 18 -27.85 0.91 -4.50
CA MET A 18 -28.77 0.81 -3.37
C MET A 18 -30.12 0.19 -3.76
N GLU A 19 -30.70 0.59 -4.90
CA GLU A 19 -31.93 0.00 -5.45
C GLU A 19 -31.80 -1.52 -5.64
N LYS A 20 -30.68 -1.97 -6.23
CA LYS A 20 -30.40 -3.41 -6.39
C LYS A 20 -30.22 -4.12 -5.06
N LEU A 21 -29.63 -3.47 -4.06
CA LEU A 21 -29.44 -4.05 -2.73
C LEU A 21 -30.77 -4.24 -2.01
N ARG A 22 -31.66 -3.23 -2.05
CA ARG A 22 -32.98 -3.26 -1.40
C ARG A 22 -33.89 -4.38 -1.94
N GLY A 23 -33.74 -4.75 -3.22
CA GLY A 23 -34.51 -5.81 -3.87
C GLY A 23 -33.91 -7.22 -3.76
N ARG A 24 -32.73 -7.40 -3.14
CA ARG A 24 -32.00 -8.67 -3.15
C ARG A 24 -32.26 -9.50 -1.90
N LYS A 25 -32.42 -10.82 -2.06
CA LYS A 25 -32.33 -11.79 -0.95
C LYS A 25 -30.86 -12.01 -0.56
N VAL A 26 -30.47 -11.57 0.62
CA VAL A 26 -29.11 -11.74 1.15
C VAL A 26 -28.98 -13.07 1.91
N ARG A 27 -27.86 -13.77 1.75
CA ARG A 27 -27.57 -15.08 2.40
C ARG A 27 -26.61 -14.98 3.59
N SER A 28 -26.09 -13.78 3.86
CA SER A 28 -25.23 -13.47 4.99
C SER A 28 -25.90 -12.38 5.80
N TRP A 29 -26.15 -12.64 7.07
CA TRP A 29 -26.69 -11.63 7.98
C TRP A 29 -25.68 -10.50 8.20
N TYR A 30 -24.42 -10.84 8.50
CA TYR A 30 -23.39 -9.87 8.83
C TYR A 30 -23.01 -8.94 7.66
N PHE A 31 -23.06 -9.45 6.43
CA PHE A 31 -22.80 -8.68 5.21
C PHE A 31 -24.08 -8.19 4.52
N ASP A 32 -25.22 -8.18 5.22
CA ASP A 32 -26.44 -7.57 4.71
C ASP A 32 -26.32 -6.05 4.75
N LEU A 33 -25.95 -5.46 3.61
CA LEU A 33 -25.80 -4.01 3.45
C LEU A 33 -27.13 -3.26 3.64
N GLY A 34 -28.28 -3.91 3.43
CA GLY A 34 -29.59 -3.30 3.72
C GLY A 34 -29.89 -3.23 5.23
N MET A 35 -29.37 -4.18 6.02
CA MET A 35 -29.37 -4.07 7.47
C MET A 35 -28.39 -3.00 7.97
N ILE A 36 -27.22 -2.90 7.34
CA ILE A 36 -26.23 -1.86 7.65
C ILE A 36 -26.77 -0.46 7.29
N GLU A 37 -27.46 -0.30 6.17
CA GLU A 37 -28.13 0.94 5.78
C GLU A 37 -29.08 1.42 6.88
N LYS A 38 -29.93 0.53 7.40
CA LYS A 38 -30.88 0.82 8.49
C LYS A 38 -30.21 1.09 9.84
N TYR A 39 -29.01 0.57 10.05
CA TYR A 39 -28.22 0.79 11.26
C TYR A 39 -27.51 2.16 11.25
N TRP A 40 -27.06 2.61 10.07
CA TRP A 40 -26.17 3.78 9.92
C TRP A 40 -26.88 5.06 9.47
N ASN A 41 -27.86 4.99 8.56
CA ASN A 41 -28.45 6.19 7.96
C ASN A 41 -29.39 6.94 8.92
N GLU A 42 -29.32 8.27 8.87
CA GLU A 42 -30.19 9.17 9.61
C GLU A 42 -31.67 8.97 9.21
N GLY A 43 -32.60 9.19 10.16
CA GLY A 43 -34.05 9.04 9.95
C GLY A 43 -34.62 7.64 10.19
N HIS A 44 -33.78 6.62 10.43
CA HIS A 44 -34.24 5.30 10.87
C HIS A 44 -34.09 5.17 12.40
N GLN A 45 -35.00 4.46 13.07
CA GLN A 45 -34.72 3.94 14.42
C GLN A 45 -33.40 3.16 14.29
N ARG A 46 -32.33 3.58 14.97
CA ARG A 46 -30.99 2.97 14.90
C ARG A 46 -31.07 1.50 15.33
N LYS A 47 -31.51 0.62 14.42
CA LYS A 47 -31.76 -0.79 14.69
C LYS A 47 -30.40 -1.42 14.90
N TYR A 48 -30.15 -1.87 16.12
CA TYR A 48 -28.90 -2.52 16.47
C TYR A 48 -28.59 -3.66 15.50
N HIS A 49 -27.49 -3.52 14.76
CA HIS A 49 -26.95 -4.56 13.88
C HIS A 49 -25.77 -5.26 14.55
N HIS A 50 -24.75 -4.52 14.97
CA HIS A 50 -23.59 -5.04 15.71
C HIS A 50 -22.96 -3.93 16.55
N THR A 51 -22.08 -4.31 17.48
CA THR A 51 -21.19 -3.36 18.15
C THR A 51 -20.10 -2.93 17.17
N ALA A 52 -20.14 -1.68 16.73
CA ALA A 52 -19.14 -1.14 15.82
C ALA A 52 -17.75 -1.08 16.49
N PRO A 53 -16.65 -1.30 15.74
CA PRO A 53 -15.29 -1.28 16.30
C PRO A 53 -14.84 0.17 16.55
N VAL A 54 -15.21 0.71 17.71
CA VAL A 54 -15.06 2.13 18.09
C VAL A 54 -13.65 2.69 17.79
N ASN A 55 -12.60 2.00 18.25
CA ASN A 55 -11.22 2.47 18.04
C ASN A 55 -10.83 2.53 16.56
N MET A 56 -11.34 1.61 15.74
CA MET A 56 -11.06 1.62 14.31
C MET A 56 -11.79 2.76 13.61
N ILE A 57 -13.00 3.11 14.08
CA ILE A 57 -13.74 4.27 13.56
C ILE A 57 -12.99 5.57 13.89
N TYR A 58 -12.47 5.71 15.11
CA TYR A 58 -11.63 6.86 15.47
C TYR A 58 -10.35 6.92 14.62
N ALA A 59 -9.67 5.79 14.43
CA ALA A 59 -8.49 5.74 13.57
C ALA A 59 -8.80 6.13 12.13
N LEU A 60 -9.90 5.62 11.57
CA LEU A 60 -10.36 5.97 10.22
C LEU A 60 -10.70 7.46 10.10
N HIS A 61 -11.44 8.00 11.06
CA HIS A 61 -11.77 9.42 11.13
C HIS A 61 -10.49 10.27 11.10
N GLU A 62 -9.51 9.94 11.93
CA GLU A 62 -8.24 10.66 11.99
C GLU A 62 -7.43 10.54 10.68
N GLY A 63 -7.34 9.34 10.11
CA GLY A 63 -6.66 9.14 8.84
C GLY A 63 -7.30 9.89 7.66
N LEU A 64 -8.63 10.08 7.70
CA LEU A 64 -9.37 10.91 6.74
C LEU A 64 -9.13 12.40 7.00
N ARG A 65 -9.18 12.85 8.27
CA ARG A 65 -8.89 14.23 8.66
C ARG A 65 -7.52 14.67 8.16
N LEU A 66 -6.47 13.89 8.45
CA LEU A 66 -5.10 14.15 7.98
C LEU A 66 -4.99 14.15 6.45
N ALA A 67 -5.75 13.30 5.77
CA ALA A 67 -5.78 13.29 4.30
C ALA A 67 -6.39 14.56 3.70
N LEU A 68 -7.44 15.10 4.35
CA LEU A 68 -8.12 16.32 3.94
C LEU A 68 -7.28 17.57 4.29
N GLU A 69 -6.59 17.56 5.42
CA GLU A 69 -5.68 18.65 5.83
C GLU A 69 -4.48 18.81 4.90
N GLU A 70 -3.89 17.69 4.46
CA GLU A 70 -2.87 17.71 3.40
C GLU A 70 -3.46 18.17 2.06
N GLY A 71 -4.70 17.77 1.78
CA GLY A 71 -5.36 17.93 0.49
C GLY A 71 -4.99 16.84 -0.50
N PHE A 72 -5.97 16.35 -1.27
CA PHE A 72 -5.75 15.21 -2.16
C PHE A 72 -4.73 15.45 -3.26
N GLU A 73 -4.72 16.64 -3.87
CA GLU A 73 -3.76 16.93 -4.95
C GLU A 73 -2.33 16.98 -4.43
N ALA A 74 -2.07 17.68 -3.33
CA ALA A 74 -0.76 17.71 -2.69
C ALA A 74 -0.30 16.31 -2.29
N ARG A 75 -1.22 15.50 -1.74
CA ARG A 75 -0.97 14.10 -1.40
C ARG A 75 -0.59 13.26 -2.61
N PHE A 76 -1.31 13.40 -3.73
CA PHE A 76 -0.98 12.69 -4.97
C PHE A 76 0.37 13.12 -5.54
N GLN A 77 0.67 14.42 -5.53
CA GLN A 77 1.96 14.94 -5.99
C GLN A 77 3.12 14.43 -5.14
N ARG A 78 2.97 14.40 -3.81
CA ARG A 78 3.98 13.81 -2.91
C ARG A 78 4.26 12.36 -3.26
N HIS A 79 3.22 11.55 -3.48
CA HIS A 79 3.41 10.15 -3.85
C HIS A 79 4.08 10.01 -5.22
N ARG A 80 3.66 10.80 -6.23
CA ARG A 80 4.29 10.79 -7.56
C ARG A 80 5.77 11.17 -7.51
N ARG A 81 6.12 12.23 -6.77
CA ARG A 81 7.51 12.70 -6.62
C ARG A 81 8.39 11.62 -5.97
N ASN A 82 7.96 11.09 -4.83
CA ASN A 82 8.75 10.07 -4.13
C ASN A 82 8.83 8.76 -4.94
N ALA A 83 7.76 8.41 -5.67
CA ALA A 83 7.76 7.26 -6.57
C ALA A 83 8.73 7.43 -7.74
N ALA A 84 8.87 8.64 -8.28
CA ALA A 84 9.82 8.93 -9.36
C ALA A 84 11.27 8.80 -8.86
N ALA A 85 11.58 9.34 -7.68
CA ALA A 85 12.89 9.20 -7.05
C ALA A 85 13.23 7.72 -6.76
N LEU A 86 12.29 6.96 -6.20
CA LEU A 86 12.48 5.53 -5.96
C LEU A 86 12.67 4.75 -7.26
N GLN A 87 11.93 5.07 -8.32
CA GLN A 87 12.07 4.43 -9.62
C GLN A 87 13.45 4.63 -10.22
N ALA A 88 13.92 5.88 -10.27
CA ALA A 88 15.24 6.19 -10.79
C ALA A 88 16.34 5.50 -9.96
N GLY A 89 16.23 5.52 -8.63
CA GLY A 89 17.21 4.87 -7.75
C GLY A 89 17.28 3.35 -7.95
N LEU A 90 16.13 2.68 -8.08
CA LEU A 90 16.08 1.24 -8.30
C LEU A 90 16.62 0.86 -9.69
N GLU A 91 16.32 1.64 -10.73
CA GLU A 91 16.86 1.42 -12.08
C GLU A 91 18.40 1.55 -12.08
N THR A 92 18.96 2.56 -11.40
CA THR A 92 20.42 2.72 -11.22
C THR A 92 21.05 1.54 -10.48
N LEU A 93 20.34 0.93 -9.54
CA LEU A 93 20.77 -0.26 -8.81
C LEU A 93 20.57 -1.58 -9.59
N GLY A 94 20.18 -1.51 -10.87
CA GLY A 94 20.05 -2.66 -11.76
C GLY A 94 18.73 -3.42 -11.66
N PHE A 95 17.74 -2.89 -10.94
CA PHE A 95 16.41 -3.51 -10.88
C PHE A 95 15.65 -3.28 -12.19
N THR A 96 14.82 -4.24 -12.56
CA THR A 96 13.92 -4.11 -13.72
C THR A 96 12.47 -4.14 -13.28
N TYR A 97 11.68 -3.13 -13.69
CA TYR A 97 10.26 -3.07 -13.38
C TYR A 97 9.44 -4.14 -14.11
N ILE A 98 8.57 -4.84 -13.36
CA ILE A 98 7.66 -5.85 -13.94
C ILE A 98 6.64 -5.15 -14.88
N VAL A 99 6.11 -4.00 -14.46
CA VAL A 99 5.27 -3.16 -15.31
C VAL A 99 6.17 -2.30 -16.20
N ARG A 100 6.31 -2.73 -17.46
CA ARG A 100 7.25 -2.12 -18.41
C ARG A 100 6.92 -0.66 -18.72
N LYS A 101 5.64 -0.36 -18.97
CA LYS A 101 5.17 0.98 -19.33
C LYS A 101 5.12 1.89 -18.09
N GLN A 102 5.88 2.98 -18.12
CA GLN A 102 6.04 3.87 -16.98
C GLN A 102 4.73 4.56 -16.55
N ASP A 103 3.89 4.94 -17.50
CA ASP A 103 2.57 5.55 -17.28
C ASP A 103 1.54 4.59 -16.64
N GLN A 104 1.84 3.29 -16.63
CA GLN A 104 1.00 2.24 -16.00
C GLN A 104 1.52 1.83 -14.62
N ARG A 105 2.67 2.35 -14.17
CA ARG A 105 3.24 2.03 -12.84
C ARG A 105 2.46 2.76 -11.75
N LEU A 106 2.11 2.04 -10.69
CA LEU A 106 1.51 2.65 -9.51
C LEU A 106 2.57 3.46 -8.74
N PRO A 107 2.25 4.67 -8.25
CA PRO A 107 3.18 5.43 -7.40
C PRO A 107 3.31 4.88 -5.97
N MET A 108 2.44 3.94 -5.60
CA MET A 108 2.34 3.42 -4.22
C MET A 108 2.98 2.05 -4.04
N LEU A 109 3.21 1.29 -5.12
CA LEU A 109 3.71 -0.07 -5.06
C LEU A 109 4.55 -0.38 -6.29
N HIS A 110 5.80 -0.74 -6.05
CA HIS A 110 6.80 -1.00 -7.08
C HIS A 110 7.13 -2.49 -7.09
N ALA A 111 6.75 -3.16 -8.17
CA ALA A 111 7.08 -4.56 -8.39
C ALA A 111 8.29 -4.65 -9.34
N VAL A 112 9.40 -5.18 -8.84
CA VAL A 112 10.69 -5.20 -9.53
C VAL A 112 11.32 -6.58 -9.49
N TYR A 113 11.95 -6.99 -10.60
CA TYR A 113 12.93 -8.06 -10.62
C TYR A 113 14.25 -7.55 -10.06
N LEU A 114 14.93 -8.41 -9.31
CA LEU A 114 16.27 -8.13 -8.82
C LEU A 114 17.30 -8.26 -9.96
N PRO A 115 18.48 -7.63 -9.84
CA PRO A 115 19.59 -7.86 -10.75
C PRO A 115 19.96 -9.34 -10.86
N GLU A 116 20.64 -9.70 -11.95
CA GLU A 116 21.17 -11.06 -12.12
C GLU A 116 22.15 -11.43 -10.99
N GLY A 117 22.13 -12.70 -10.55
CA GLY A 117 22.95 -13.17 -9.42
C GLY A 117 22.44 -12.80 -8.03
N ALA A 118 21.37 -12.00 -7.92
CA ALA A 118 20.80 -11.61 -6.64
C ALA A 118 19.94 -12.72 -6.01
N GLU A 119 20.30 -13.16 -4.80
CA GLU A 119 19.48 -14.07 -3.99
C GLU A 119 18.40 -13.30 -3.20
N GLU A 120 17.18 -13.25 -3.73
CA GLU A 120 16.03 -12.48 -3.20
C GLU A 120 15.87 -12.60 -1.67
N GLY A 121 15.77 -13.83 -1.16
CA GLY A 121 15.48 -14.09 0.25
C GLY A 121 16.63 -13.66 1.18
N LYS A 122 17.87 -13.86 0.74
CA LYS A 122 19.08 -13.47 1.48
C LYS A 122 19.18 -11.96 1.58
N LEU A 123 19.05 -11.26 0.46
CA LEU A 123 19.17 -9.79 0.41
C LEU A 123 18.06 -9.11 1.22
N ARG A 124 16.82 -9.59 1.09
CA ARG A 124 15.70 -9.10 1.89
C ARG A 124 15.90 -9.37 3.38
N GLY A 125 16.46 -10.54 3.73
CA GLY A 125 16.83 -10.88 5.10
C GLY A 125 17.89 -9.96 5.69
N GLU A 126 18.95 -9.66 4.94
CA GLU A 126 20.02 -8.73 5.34
C GLU A 126 19.48 -7.31 5.56
N ILE A 127 18.65 -6.81 4.64
CA ILE A 127 18.03 -5.48 4.76
C ILE A 127 17.15 -5.41 6.02
N ARG A 128 16.32 -6.44 6.25
CA ARG A 128 15.43 -6.49 7.43
C ARG A 128 16.22 -6.55 8.73
N SER A 129 17.25 -7.40 8.81
CA SER A 129 18.00 -7.64 10.05
C SER A 129 18.92 -6.46 10.41
N ASN A 130 19.57 -5.84 9.42
CA ASN A 130 20.59 -4.80 9.68
C ASN A 130 20.03 -3.37 9.57
N TYR A 131 18.98 -3.14 8.79
CA TYR A 131 18.43 -1.80 8.55
C TYR A 131 17.01 -1.63 9.09
N HIS A 132 16.38 -2.71 9.58
CA HIS A 132 15.00 -2.71 10.08
C HIS A 132 13.98 -2.22 9.04
N ILE A 133 14.19 -2.59 7.78
CA ILE A 133 13.31 -2.26 6.66
C ILE A 133 12.69 -3.54 6.12
N GLU A 134 11.36 -3.60 6.10
CA GLU A 134 10.61 -4.72 5.53
C GLU A 134 10.29 -4.43 4.05
N ILE A 135 10.70 -5.34 3.18
CA ILE A 135 10.34 -5.36 1.76
C ILE A 135 9.41 -6.56 1.52
N GLY A 136 8.39 -6.43 0.67
CA GLY A 136 7.56 -7.58 0.34
C GLY A 136 8.23 -8.48 -0.68
N GLY A 137 8.29 -9.79 -0.45
CA GLY A 137 8.66 -10.75 -1.50
C GLY A 137 7.59 -10.86 -2.59
N GLY A 138 7.98 -11.35 -3.77
CA GLY A 138 7.07 -11.76 -4.83
C GLY A 138 6.15 -12.91 -4.39
N LEU A 139 4.99 -13.02 -5.02
CA LEU A 139 3.99 -14.05 -4.72
C LEU A 139 3.72 -14.90 -5.97
N GLY A 140 3.31 -16.15 -5.78
CA GLY A 140 3.00 -17.07 -6.88
C GLY A 140 4.18 -17.23 -7.84
N THR A 141 3.96 -16.98 -9.12
CA THR A 141 4.98 -17.07 -10.18
C THR A 141 6.18 -16.12 -9.99
N PHE A 142 6.03 -15.10 -9.14
CA PHE A 142 7.09 -14.14 -8.80
C PHE A 142 7.85 -14.48 -7.52
N GLY A 143 7.45 -15.54 -6.80
CA GLY A 143 8.10 -15.99 -5.57
C GLY A 143 9.60 -16.26 -5.78
N GLY A 144 10.43 -15.67 -4.90
CA GLY A 144 11.90 -15.79 -4.95
C GLY A 144 12.58 -15.04 -6.10
N LYS A 145 11.83 -14.28 -6.93
CA LYS A 145 12.36 -13.59 -8.12
C LYS A 145 12.16 -12.08 -8.10
N ALA A 146 11.18 -11.60 -7.35
CA ALA A 146 10.77 -10.21 -7.37
C ALA A 146 10.60 -9.64 -5.97
N TRP A 147 10.74 -8.32 -5.87
CA TRP A 147 10.34 -7.53 -4.71
C TRP A 147 9.10 -6.70 -5.00
N ARG A 148 8.35 -6.42 -3.94
CA ARG A 148 7.22 -5.51 -3.86
C ARG A 148 7.56 -4.44 -2.83
N ILE A 149 7.96 -3.27 -3.31
CA ILE A 149 8.37 -2.14 -2.48
C ILE A 149 7.19 -1.18 -2.35
N GLY A 150 6.67 -1.05 -1.12
CA GLY A 150 5.52 -0.20 -0.82
C GLY A 150 5.94 1.21 -0.41
N LEU A 151 5.36 2.22 -1.07
CA LEU A 151 5.56 3.63 -0.78
C LEU A 151 4.19 4.29 -0.56
N MET A 152 3.53 3.92 0.55
CA MET A 152 2.10 4.14 0.75
C MET A 152 1.83 5.05 1.96
N GLY A 153 0.98 6.07 1.78
CA GLY A 153 0.46 6.88 2.89
C GLY A 153 1.59 7.61 3.63
N HIS A 154 1.70 7.38 4.94
CA HIS A 154 2.74 7.93 5.81
C HIS A 154 4.15 7.45 5.45
N SER A 155 4.33 6.29 4.79
CA SER A 155 5.66 5.84 4.38
C SER A 155 6.16 6.53 3.11
N SER A 156 5.31 7.28 2.39
CA SER A 156 5.72 8.05 1.22
C SER A 156 6.38 9.37 1.65
N THR A 157 7.63 9.28 2.11
CA THR A 157 8.49 10.43 2.44
C THR A 157 9.85 10.26 1.77
N GLU A 158 10.48 11.38 1.43
CA GLU A 158 11.79 11.41 0.77
C GLU A 158 12.87 10.69 1.61
N ASP A 159 12.92 10.96 2.91
CA ASP A 159 13.81 10.28 3.87
C ASP A 159 13.73 8.74 3.77
N LYS A 160 12.51 8.19 3.71
CA LYS A 160 12.30 6.74 3.64
C LYS A 160 12.73 6.17 2.28
N VAL A 161 12.58 6.94 1.20
CA VAL A 161 13.09 6.57 -0.12
C VAL A 161 14.62 6.48 -0.09
N TYR A 162 15.31 7.51 0.40
CA TYR A 162 16.78 7.49 0.45
C TYR A 162 17.31 6.42 1.40
N ARG A 163 16.72 6.27 2.58
CA ARG A 163 17.12 5.23 3.53
C ARG A 163 17.01 3.83 2.93
N LEU A 164 15.94 3.55 2.17
CA LEU A 164 15.78 2.28 1.47
C LEU A 164 16.84 2.10 0.38
N LEU A 165 17.03 3.09 -0.48
CA LEU A 165 18.00 3.01 -1.59
C LEU A 165 19.44 2.82 -1.07
N ASN A 166 19.83 3.54 -0.02
CA ASN A 166 21.13 3.41 0.62
C ASN A 166 21.31 2.00 1.23
N ALA A 167 20.31 1.51 1.96
CA ALA A 167 20.35 0.16 2.52
C ALA A 167 20.50 -0.92 1.44
N ILE A 168 19.79 -0.77 0.31
CA ILE A 168 19.95 -1.69 -0.83
C ILE A 168 21.36 -1.60 -1.40
N GLY A 169 21.87 -0.39 -1.65
CA GLY A 169 23.21 -0.17 -2.19
C GLY A 169 24.32 -0.78 -1.33
N GLU A 170 24.27 -0.55 -0.01
CA GLU A 170 25.24 -1.11 0.94
C GLU A 170 25.19 -2.65 0.99
N VAL A 171 23.98 -3.24 1.01
CA VAL A 171 23.81 -4.70 1.00
C VAL A 171 24.27 -5.30 -0.33
N PHE A 172 24.01 -4.63 -1.45
CA PHE A 172 24.45 -5.06 -2.78
C PHE A 172 25.97 -5.03 -2.88
N LYS A 173 26.62 -3.98 -2.36
CA LYS A 173 28.08 -3.89 -2.28
C LYS A 173 28.66 -5.01 -1.41
N LYS A 174 28.11 -5.23 -0.22
CA LYS A 174 28.51 -6.32 0.70
C LYS A 174 28.38 -7.70 0.05
N CYS A 175 27.36 -7.90 -0.78
CA CYS A 175 27.10 -9.17 -1.46
C CYS A 175 27.76 -9.30 -2.84
N GLY A 176 28.53 -8.30 -3.29
CA GLY A 176 29.22 -8.32 -4.59
C GLY A 176 28.29 -8.27 -5.80
N ILE A 177 27.08 -7.72 -5.67
CA ILE A 177 26.08 -7.64 -6.74
C ILE A 177 26.33 -6.45 -7.67
N VAL A 178 26.87 -5.37 -7.13
CA VAL A 178 27.25 -4.18 -7.87
C VAL A 178 28.73 -3.94 -7.60
N GLY A 179 29.53 -3.72 -8.65
CA GLY A 179 30.95 -3.34 -8.52
C GLY A 179 31.11 -1.94 -7.88
N ASP A 180 32.33 -1.55 -7.54
CA ASP A 180 32.69 -0.27 -6.87
C ASP A 180 32.43 0.99 -7.72
N ALA A 181 31.24 1.15 -8.28
CA ALA A 181 30.87 2.28 -9.11
C ALA A 181 29.52 2.89 -8.69
N ILE A 182 29.45 3.39 -7.44
CA ILE A 182 28.73 4.61 -7.03
C ILE A 182 29.59 5.30 -5.96
#